data_AF-A0A1C4L6Y2-F1
#
_entry.id   AF-A0A1C4L6Y2-F1
#
_cell.length_a   1.000
_cell.length_b   1.000
_cell.length_c   1.000
_cell.angle_alpha   90.00
_cell.angle_beta   90.00
_cell.angle_gamma   90.00
#
_symmetry.space_group_name_H-M   'P 1'
#
loop_
_entity.id
_entity.type
_entity.pdbx_description
1 polymer ?
#
loop_
_entity_poly.entity_id
_entity_poly.type
_entity_poly.pdbx_seq_one_letter_code
_entity_poly.pdbx_strand_id
1 'polypeptide(L)' 'MANTNDLSAHQLTIERIKEARAQAIHHTRVARQFAIERRDLMQGLLDQGVSQADIARELGVTRQAIQKMLAC' A
#
# COMPACT_ATOMS: atom_id res chain seq x y z
N MET A 1 -3.59 28.37 -38.70
CA MET A 1 -4.33 27.32 -37.98
C MET A 1 -3.73 25.98 -38.36
N ALA A 2 -2.86 25.44 -37.51
CA ALA A 2 -2.33 24.08 -37.60
C ALA A 2 -2.64 23.41 -36.25
N ASN A 3 -3.14 22.18 -36.35
CA ASN A 3 -4.02 21.52 -35.39
C ASN A 3 -3.50 21.43 -33.96
N THR A 4 -4.40 21.71 -33.01
CA THR A 4 -4.27 21.31 -31.62
C THR A 4 -4.01 19.80 -31.54
N ASN A 5 -2.77 19.45 -31.21
CA ASN A 5 -2.45 18.27 -30.41
C ASN A 5 -2.89 16.91 -31.03
N ASP A 6 -2.23 16.49 -32.10
CA ASP A 6 -2.37 15.13 -32.61
C ASP A 6 -1.69 14.12 -31.67
N LEU A 7 -2.41 13.77 -30.60
CA LEU A 7 -1.99 12.75 -29.63
C LEU A 7 -1.89 11.35 -30.25
N SER A 8 -2.31 11.16 -31.52
CA SER A 8 -2.17 9.87 -32.20
C SER A 8 -0.72 9.43 -32.33
N ALA A 9 0.21 10.38 -32.54
CA ALA A 9 1.65 10.12 -32.55
C ALA A 9 2.19 9.60 -31.19
N HIS A 10 1.46 9.85 -30.10
CA HIS A 10 1.80 9.45 -28.74
C HIS A 10 0.87 8.36 -28.18
N GLN A 11 0.03 7.75 -29.02
CA GLN A 11 -1.01 6.81 -28.59
C GLN A 11 -0.43 5.64 -27.78
N LEU A 12 0.70 5.07 -28.21
CA LEU A 12 1.38 3.98 -27.50
C LEU A 12 1.83 4.40 -26.09
N THR A 13 2.36 5.61 -25.95
CA THR A 13 2.78 6.14 -24.65
C THR A 13 1.59 6.38 -23.73
N ILE A 14 0.47 6.89 -24.28
CA ILE A 14 -0.76 7.11 -23.52
C ILE A 14 -1.34 5.78 -23.03
N GLU A 15 -1.39 4.74 -23.87
CA GLU A 15 -1.84 3.42 -23.43
C GLU A 15 -0.94 2.84 -22.34
N ARG A 16 0.38 3.00 -22.47
CA ARG A 16 1.32 2.57 -21.44
C ARG A 16 1.10 3.30 -20.10
N ILE A 17 0.80 4.59 -20.14
CA ILE A 17 0.46 5.37 -18.93
C ILE A 17 -0.82 4.83 -18.29
N LYS A 18 -1.86 4.53 -19.08
CA LYS A 18 -3.11 3.96 -18.57
C LYS A 18 -2.87 2.61 -17.89
N GLU A 19 -2.10 1.73 -18.51
CA GLU A 19 -1.73 0.43 -17.95
C GLU A 19 -0.99 0.58 -16.62
N ALA A 20 0.06 1.41 -16.59
CA ALA A 20 0.86 1.65 -15.38
C ALA A 20 -0.02 2.22 -14.25
N ARG A 21 -0.92 3.15 -14.57
CA ARG A 21 -1.86 3.72 -13.61
C ARG A 21 -2.85 2.67 -13.08
N ALA A 22 -3.38 1.80 -13.94
CA ALA A 22 -4.27 0.72 -13.52
C ALA A 22 -3.57 -0.26 -12.57
N GLN A 23 -2.32 -0.64 -12.87
CA GLN A 23 -1.49 -1.47 -12.00
C GLN A 23 -1.24 -0.80 -10.64
N ALA A 24 -0.87 0.49 -10.64
CA ALA A 24 -0.63 1.24 -9.41
C ALA A 24 -1.88 1.30 -8.51
N ILE A 25 -3.06 1.54 -9.11
CA ILE A 25 -4.34 1.52 -8.38
C ILE A 25 -4.61 0.13 -7.80
N HIS A 26 -4.41 -0.92 -8.59
CA HIS A 26 -4.61 -2.29 -8.15
C HIS A 26 -3.70 -2.63 -6.96
N HIS A 27 -2.39 -2.37 -7.07
CA HIS A 27 -1.43 -2.62 -6.00
C HIS A 27 -1.71 -1.76 -4.76
N THR A 28 -2.15 -0.52 -4.94
CA THR A 28 -2.56 0.33 -3.81
C THR A 28 -3.74 -0.29 -3.06
N ARG A 29 -4.74 -0.80 -3.78
CA ARG A 29 -5.89 -1.49 -3.16
C ARG A 29 -5.46 -2.73 -2.40
N VAL A 30 -4.61 -3.56 -3.00
CA VAL A 30 -4.07 -4.77 -2.37
C VAL A 30 -3.23 -4.43 -1.12
N ALA A 31 -2.35 -3.43 -1.21
CA ALA A 31 -1.54 -2.98 -0.08
C ALA A 31 -2.41 -2.47 1.08
N ARG A 32 -3.50 -1.73 0.79
CA ARG A 32 -4.46 -1.30 1.81
C ARG A 32 -5.16 -2.49 2.48
N GLN A 33 -5.56 -3.49 1.70
CA GLN A 33 -6.20 -4.69 2.25
C GLN A 33 -5.28 -5.40 3.24
N PHE A 34 -4.02 -5.66 2.84
CA PHE A 34 -3.06 -6.31 3.72
C PHE A 34 -2.62 -5.44 4.90
N ALA A 35 -2.62 -4.11 4.76
CA ALA A 35 -2.37 -3.22 5.88
C ALA A 35 -3.45 -3.34 6.96
N ILE A 36 -4.73 -3.47 6.55
CA ILE A 36 -5.85 -3.70 7.47
C ILE A 36 -5.72 -5.07 8.13
N GLU A 37 -5.55 -6.14 7.34
CA GLU A 37 -5.39 -7.50 7.87
C GLU A 37 -4.25 -7.60 8.89
N ARG A 38 -3.09 -7.01 8.57
CA ARG A 38 -1.96 -6.94 9.50
C ARG A 38 -2.33 -6.22 10.80
N ARG A 39 -3.07 -5.10 10.71
CA ARG A 39 -3.53 -4.36 11.90
C ARG A 39 -4.41 -5.24 12.77
N ASP A 40 -5.38 -5.91 12.17
CA ASP A 40 -6.34 -6.75 12.88
C ASP A 40 -5.63 -7.93 13.56
N LEU A 41 -4.66 -8.55 12.89
CA LEU A 41 -3.81 -9.59 13.46
C LEU A 41 -2.98 -9.09 14.66
N MET A 42 -2.34 -7.92 14.54
CA MET A 42 -1.60 -7.34 15.66
C MET A 42 -2.53 -6.99 16.82
N GLN A 43 -3.71 -6.45 16.55
CA GLN A 43 -4.70 -6.15 17.59
C GLN A 43 -5.14 -7.43 18.31
N GLY A 44 -5.38 -8.51 17.57
CA GLY A 44 -5.70 -9.82 18.15
C GLY A 44 -4.60 -10.37 19.06
N LEU A 45 -3.31 -10.10 18.78
CA LEU A 45 -2.21 -10.45 19.68
C LEU A 45 -2.22 -9.59 20.95
N LEU A 46 -2.48 -8.28 20.83
CA LEU A 46 -2.59 -7.39 21.99
C LEU A 46 -3.74 -7.82 22.90
N ASP A 47 -4.88 -8.22 22.34
CA ASP A 47 -6.05 -8.67 23.08
C ASP A 47 -5.79 -9.98 23.85
N GLN A 48 -4.84 -10.79 23.37
CA GLN A 48 -4.34 -12.00 24.06
C GLN A 48 -3.27 -11.69 25.12
N GLY A 49 -2.93 -10.42 25.33
CA GLY A 49 -1.94 -9.98 26.32
C GLY A 49 -0.50 -9.96 25.80
N VAL A 50 -0.25 -10.19 24.51
CA VAL A 50 1.09 -10.05 23.93
C VAL A 50 1.48 -8.57 23.89
N SER A 51 2.68 -8.21 24.34
CA SER A 51 3.09 -6.80 24.36
C SER A 51 3.55 -6.32 22.98
N GLN A 52 3.42 -5.01 22.70
CA GLN A 52 3.96 -4.41 21.47
C GLN A 52 5.48 -4.61 21.31
N ALA A 53 6.25 -4.75 22.41
CA ALA A 53 7.68 -5.04 22.31
C ALA A 53 7.94 -6.47 21.85
N ASP A 54 7.13 -7.43 22.30
CA ASP A 54 7.27 -8.83 21.90
C ASP A 54 6.93 -8.98 20.43
N ILE A 55 5.83 -8.35 19.98
CA ILE A 55 5.44 -8.30 18.57
C ILE A 55 6.55 -7.64 17.73
N ALA A 56 7.09 -6.51 18.17
CA ALA A 56 8.15 -5.82 17.45
C ALA A 56 9.41 -6.68 17.29
N ARG A 57 9.82 -7.34 18.39
CA ARG A 57 10.98 -8.23 18.42
C ARG A 57 10.80 -9.43 17.48
N GLU A 58 9.63 -10.07 17.50
CA GLU A 58 9.33 -11.22 16.66
C GLU A 58 9.28 -10.83 15.17
N LEU A 59 8.67 -9.70 14.85
CA LEU A 59 8.59 -9.20 13.48
C LEU A 59 9.90 -8.56 12.97
N GLY A 60 10.94 -8.47 13.79
CA GLY A 60 12.21 -7.84 13.42
C GLY A 60 12.10 -6.35 13.13
N VAL A 61 11.19 -5.64 13.80
CA VAL A 61 10.94 -4.21 13.62
C VAL A 61 11.06 -3.43 14.93
N THR A 62 11.07 -2.11 14.83
CA THR A 62 11.06 -1.27 16.04
C THR A 62 9.66 -1.19 16.64
N ARG A 63 9.58 -0.94 17.97
CA ARG A 63 8.29 -0.66 18.62
C ARG A 63 7.55 0.53 17.97
N GLN A 64 8.29 1.54 17.51
CA GLN A 64 7.73 2.67 16.78
C GLN A 64 7.08 2.24 15.45
N ALA A 65 7.65 1.25 14.77
CA ALA A 65 7.03 0.69 13.58
C ALA A 65 5.67 0.06 13.92
N ILE A 66 5.58 -0.76 14.97
CA ILE A 66 4.30 -1.33 15.44
C ILE A 66 3.27 -0.23 15.72
N GLN A 67 3.65 0.83 16.43
CA GLN A 67 2.75 1.96 16.70
C GLN A 67 2.20 2.59 15.42
N LYS A 68 3.06 2.82 14.42
CA LYS A 68 2.62 3.34 13.10
C LYS A 68 1.67 2.37 12.42
N MET A 69 1.97 1.07 12.48
CA MET A 69 1.15 0.04 11.84
C MET A 69 -0.23 -0.10 12.47
N LEU A 70 -0.35 0.16 13.78
CA LEU A 70 -1.62 0.19 14.51
C LEU A 70 -2.41 1.48 14.28
N ALA A 71 -1.74 2.60 13.98
CA ALA A 71 -2.35 3.91 13.77
C ALA A 71 -2.76 4.20 12.30
N CYS A 72 -2.25 3.42 11.33
CA CYS A 72 -2.76 3.43 9.96
C CYS A 72 -4.21 2.98 9.91
#